data_AF-A0A9D1JTY7-F1
#
_entry.id   AF-A0A9D1JTY7-F1
#
_cell.length_a   1.000
_cell.length_b   1.000
_cell.length_c   1.000
_cell.angle_alpha   90.00
_cell.angle_beta   90.00
_cell.angle_gamma   90.00
#
_symmetry.space_group_name_H-M   'P 1'
#
loop_
_entity.id
_entity.type
_entity.pdbx_description
1 polymer ?
#
loop_
_entity_poly.entity_id
_entity_poly.type
_entity_poly.pdbx_seq_one_letter_code
_entity_poly.pdbx_strand_id
1 'polypeptide(L)'
;MTEQSKPQEQNESTVAQPAPADPAKDREPISDEKRTALLRYMAILFGVAFLLVLLTFMIQLRDSKQTISELNKSNASALQNAGKLQDENQALSAANATLEVQVEDLEAQVEDLEESKERLEKTQSQLEQELEDANQKVTDTQTAYVLLAQAKTAAAEEDSETLSTVLEQLNPLVELLTADDQATVAQLQTQLDEAQ
;
A
#
# COMPACT_ATOMS: atom_id res chain seq x y z
N MET A 1 25.78 -16.40 79.63
CA MET A 1 26.71 -17.06 80.57
C MET A 1 26.53 -18.56 80.44
N THR A 2 27.56 -19.29 80.84
CA THR A 2 27.68 -20.74 80.90
C THR A 2 27.78 -21.46 79.55
N GLU A 3 28.99 -21.86 79.14
CA GLU A 3 29.74 -23.01 79.72
C GLU A 3 28.98 -24.30 79.41
N GLN A 4 29.47 -25.18 78.55
CA GLN A 4 30.64 -26.05 78.74
C GLN A 4 30.07 -27.47 78.68
N SER A 5 30.49 -28.23 77.66
CA SER A 5 30.36 -29.70 77.67
C SER A 5 31.55 -30.29 76.94
N LYS A 6 32.69 -30.16 77.61
CA LYS A 6 33.69 -31.23 77.79
C LYS A 6 33.01 -32.35 78.63
N PRO A 7 33.64 -33.50 78.94
CA PRO A 7 34.76 -34.25 78.34
C PRO A 7 34.39 -35.75 78.16
N GLN A 8 35.28 -36.57 77.61
CA GLN A 8 35.53 -38.01 77.91
C GLN A 8 36.22 -38.60 76.66
N GLU A 9 37.55 -38.76 76.57
CA GLU A 9 38.49 -39.27 77.58
C GLU A 9 37.97 -40.51 78.30
N GLN A 10 38.02 -41.63 77.57
CA GLN A 10 38.29 -42.95 78.15
C GLN A 10 39.34 -43.63 77.28
N ASN A 11 40.60 -43.29 77.55
CA ASN A 11 41.61 -44.32 77.60
C ASN A 11 41.52 -44.86 79.03
N GLU A 12 40.97 -46.07 79.17
CA GLU A 12 40.75 -46.69 80.47
C GLU A 12 42.07 -46.93 81.18
N SER A 13 42.09 -46.44 82.42
CA SER A 13 43.07 -46.68 83.45
C SER A 13 43.47 -48.15 83.54
N THR A 14 44.76 -48.43 83.44
CA THR A 14 45.40 -49.48 84.23
C THR A 14 46.66 -48.89 84.87
N VAL A 15 46.41 -48.34 86.07
CA VAL A 15 47.18 -48.46 87.33
C VAL A 15 48.72 -48.34 87.31
N ALA A 16 49.16 -47.46 88.22
CA ALA A 16 50.44 -47.37 88.93
C ALA A 16 51.58 -46.50 88.33
N GLN A 17 51.61 -45.27 88.84
CA GLN A 17 52.75 -44.35 89.03
C GLN A 17 53.65 -44.84 90.19
N PRO A 18 54.87 -44.30 90.50
CA PRO A 18 55.74 -43.30 89.84
C PRO A 18 57.22 -43.74 89.61
N ALA A 19 57.96 -43.00 88.78
CA ALA A 19 59.27 -42.34 89.09
C ALA A 19 60.07 -42.03 87.79
N PRO A 20 60.92 -40.98 87.78
CA PRO A 20 61.11 -40.10 86.62
C PRO A 20 62.43 -40.32 85.87
N ALA A 21 62.44 -40.03 84.56
CA ALA A 21 63.59 -39.43 83.85
C ALA A 21 63.22 -39.15 82.37
N ASP A 22 63.35 -37.89 81.97
CA ASP A 22 63.61 -37.44 80.59
C ASP A 22 64.87 -38.15 80.03
N PRO A 23 65.03 -38.35 78.71
CA PRO A 23 65.05 -37.23 77.77
C PRO A 23 64.35 -37.46 76.42
N ALA A 24 63.83 -36.37 75.86
CA ALA A 24 63.95 -35.98 74.45
C ALA A 24 63.96 -37.13 73.42
N LYS A 25 62.76 -37.51 73.00
CA LYS A 25 62.48 -38.45 71.92
C LYS A 25 63.01 -37.93 70.57
N ASP A 26 63.81 -38.77 69.95
CA ASP A 26 64.41 -38.69 68.61
C ASP A 26 63.58 -37.91 67.57
N ARG A 27 64.10 -36.77 67.13
CA ARG A 27 63.76 -36.19 65.82
C ARG A 27 64.75 -36.73 64.81
N GLU A 28 64.50 -37.93 64.29
CA GLU A 28 65.25 -38.44 63.14
C GLU A 28 65.16 -37.42 61.99
N PRO A 29 66.29 -36.96 61.43
CA PRO A 29 66.28 -36.05 60.31
C PRO A 29 65.62 -36.76 59.12
N ILE A 30 64.59 -36.15 58.54
CA ILE A 30 63.97 -36.63 57.29
C ILE A 30 65.10 -36.87 56.28
N SER A 31 65.38 -38.13 55.96
CA SER A 31 66.49 -38.52 55.08
C SER A 31 66.34 -37.86 53.71
N ASP A 32 67.45 -37.44 53.11
CA ASP A 32 67.49 -36.65 51.87
C ASP A 32 66.80 -37.34 50.69
N GLU A 33 66.72 -38.67 50.72
CA GLU A 33 65.99 -39.49 49.75
C GLU A 33 64.48 -39.23 49.78
N LYS A 34 63.88 -39.11 50.97
CA LYS A 34 62.46 -38.82 51.15
C LYS A 34 62.12 -37.39 50.74
N ARG A 35 63.04 -36.43 50.98
CA ARG A 35 62.91 -35.03 50.52
C ARG A 35 62.95 -34.94 49.01
N THR A 36 63.85 -35.69 48.36
CA THR A 36 63.96 -35.72 46.90
C THR A 36 62.75 -36.39 46.25
N ALA A 37 62.22 -37.46 46.85
CA ALA A 37 60.98 -38.08 46.41
C ALA A 37 59.80 -37.09 46.54
N LEU A 38 59.69 -36.37 47.65
CA LEU A 38 58.66 -35.36 47.86
C LEU A 38 58.78 -34.19 46.88
N LEU A 39 59.99 -33.70 46.61
CA LEU A 39 60.26 -32.65 45.62
C LEU A 39 59.88 -33.10 44.19
N ARG A 40 60.14 -34.35 43.82
CA ARG A 40 59.71 -34.91 42.53
C ARG A 40 58.18 -34.98 42.43
N TYR A 41 57.50 -35.41 43.49
CA TYR A 41 56.03 -35.39 43.52
C TYR A 41 55.47 -33.96 43.40
N MET A 42 56.05 -32.98 44.09
CA MET A 42 55.66 -31.57 43.97
C MET A 42 55.90 -31.01 42.56
N ALA A 43 57.03 -31.37 41.92
CA ALA A 43 57.33 -30.97 40.56
C ALA A 43 56.35 -31.59 39.54
N ILE A 44 55.96 -32.86 39.72
CA ILE A 44 54.94 -33.50 38.89
C ILE A 44 53.57 -32.85 39.12
N LEU A 45 53.20 -32.55 40.37
CA LEU A 45 51.94 -31.87 40.69
C LEU A 45 51.88 -30.47 40.07
N PHE A 46 53.00 -29.74 40.12
CA PHE A 46 53.13 -28.44 39.47
C PHE A 46 53.04 -28.56 37.94
N GLY A 47 53.69 -29.57 37.36
CA GLY A 47 53.58 -29.87 35.93
C GLY A 47 52.16 -30.20 35.49
N VAL A 48 51.43 -31.04 36.26
CA VAL A 48 50.03 -31.37 35.99
C VAL A 48 49.13 -30.14 36.13
N ALA A 49 49.33 -29.31 37.16
CA ALA A 49 48.60 -28.06 37.32
C ALA A 49 48.84 -27.12 36.13
N PHE A 50 50.09 -26.99 35.67
CA PHE A 50 50.43 -26.17 34.51
C PHE A 50 49.80 -26.71 33.22
N LEU A 51 49.77 -28.04 33.04
CA LEU A 51 49.09 -28.69 31.92
C LEU A 51 47.56 -28.50 31.96
N LEU A 52 46.94 -28.56 33.14
CA LEU A 52 45.51 -28.29 33.30
C LEU A 52 45.19 -26.81 33.03
N VAL A 53 46.05 -25.89 33.45
CA VAL A 53 45.94 -24.46 33.12
C VAL A 53 46.11 -24.24 31.62
N LEU A 54 47.09 -24.88 30.98
CA LEU A 54 47.28 -24.85 29.52
C LEU A 54 46.08 -25.42 28.77
N LEU A 55 45.50 -26.52 29.26
CA LEU A 55 44.33 -27.14 28.69
C LEU A 55 43.09 -26.25 28.84
N THR A 56 42.91 -25.64 30.01
CA THR A 56 41.87 -24.64 30.29
C THR A 56 42.02 -23.41 29.40
N PHE A 57 43.26 -22.95 29.22
CA PHE A 57 43.59 -21.82 28.34
C PHE A 57 43.37 -22.17 26.86
N MET A 58 43.71 -23.38 26.41
CA MET A 58 43.43 -23.88 25.06
C MET A 58 41.93 -23.98 24.78
N ILE A 59 41.13 -24.43 25.75
CA ILE A 59 39.67 -24.46 25.66
C ILE A 59 39.11 -23.03 25.56
N GLN A 60 39.61 -22.10 26.39
CA GLN A 60 39.28 -20.67 26.30
C GLN A 60 39.68 -20.05 24.95
N LEU A 61 40.78 -20.49 24.33
CA LEU A 61 41.18 -20.05 22.98
C LEU A 61 40.27 -20.59 21.87
N ARG A 62 39.66 -21.77 22.05
CA ARG A 62 38.67 -22.33 21.12
C ARG A 62 37.35 -21.56 21.18
N ASP A 63 36.88 -21.24 22.39
CA ASP A 63 35.64 -20.48 22.59
C ASP A 63 35.77 -19.03 22.10
N SER A 64 36.96 -18.43 22.22
CA SER A 64 37.22 -17.08 21.71
C SER A 64 37.13 -17.00 20.17
N LYS A 65 37.41 -18.09 19.43
CA LYS A 65 37.31 -18.11 17.97
C LYS A 65 35.93 -18.50 17.44
N GLN A 66 35.20 -19.39 18.12
CA GLN A 66 33.84 -19.75 17.67
C GLN A 66 32.80 -18.69 18.03
N THR A 67 32.84 -18.11 19.23
CA THR A 67 31.88 -17.08 19.64
C THR A 67 32.13 -15.73 18.94
N ILE A 68 33.39 -15.35 18.69
CA ILE A 68 33.70 -14.13 17.89
C ILE A 68 33.48 -14.37 16.39
N SER A 69 33.71 -15.57 15.85
CA SER A 69 33.41 -15.85 14.44
C SER A 69 31.91 -15.97 14.18
N GLU A 70 31.11 -16.48 15.12
CA GLU A 70 29.65 -16.50 15.01
C GLU A 70 29.05 -15.12 15.30
N LEU A 71 29.57 -14.35 16.26
CA LEU A 71 29.15 -12.96 16.50
C LEU A 71 29.59 -11.99 15.40
N ASN A 72 30.80 -12.11 14.83
CA ASN A 72 31.20 -11.28 13.68
C ASN A 72 30.49 -11.71 12.40
N LYS A 73 30.23 -13.01 12.20
CA LYS A 73 29.42 -13.46 11.06
C LYS A 73 27.95 -13.04 11.25
N SER A 74 27.42 -13.08 12.47
CA SER A 74 26.07 -12.60 12.81
C SER A 74 25.97 -11.07 12.72
N ASN A 75 26.95 -10.30 13.21
CA ASN A 75 27.00 -8.84 13.05
C ASN A 75 27.22 -8.44 11.59
N ALA A 76 28.12 -9.09 10.86
CA ALA A 76 28.32 -8.84 9.44
C ALA A 76 27.07 -9.22 8.63
N SER A 77 26.37 -10.31 8.98
CA SER A 77 25.12 -10.71 8.33
C SER A 77 23.95 -9.81 8.74
N ALA A 78 23.89 -9.32 9.99
CA ALA A 78 22.86 -8.41 10.47
C ALA A 78 23.05 -7.00 9.88
N LEU A 79 24.29 -6.51 9.77
CA LEU A 79 24.61 -5.26 9.10
C LEU A 79 24.37 -5.37 7.58
N GLN A 80 24.74 -6.50 6.97
CA GLN A 80 24.42 -6.77 5.56
C GLN A 80 22.92 -6.86 5.34
N ASN A 81 22.16 -7.50 6.24
CA ASN A 81 20.71 -7.58 6.15
C ASN A 81 20.06 -6.22 6.39
N ALA A 82 20.56 -5.42 7.33
CA ALA A 82 20.11 -4.05 7.55
C ALA A 82 20.39 -3.16 6.33
N GLY A 83 21.56 -3.31 5.69
CA GLY A 83 21.88 -2.63 4.42
C GLY A 83 20.92 -3.04 3.29
N LYS A 84 20.67 -4.35 3.13
CA LYS A 84 19.69 -4.84 2.16
C LYS A 84 18.28 -4.32 2.45
N LEU A 85 17.84 -4.31 3.70
CA LEU A 85 16.54 -3.78 4.09
C LEU A 85 16.44 -2.28 3.82
N GLN A 86 17.52 -1.53 4.01
CA GLN A 86 17.57 -0.10 3.70
C GLN A 86 17.50 0.13 2.19
N ASP A 87 18.25 -0.63 1.39
CA ASP A 87 18.21 -0.58 -0.07
C ASP A 87 16.82 -0.94 -0.60
N GLU A 88 16.20 -1.99 -0.06
CA GLU A 88 14.82 -2.39 -0.38
C GLU A 88 13.83 -1.30 0.01
N ASN A 89 13.95 -0.70 1.18
CA ASN A 89 13.06 0.38 1.63
C ASN A 89 13.18 1.61 0.74
N GLN A 90 14.40 1.98 0.34
CA GLN A 90 14.64 3.07 -0.60
C GLN A 90 14.05 2.76 -1.99
N ALA A 91 14.20 1.53 -2.48
CA ALA A 91 13.61 1.10 -3.74
C ALA A 91 12.07 1.10 -3.69
N LEU A 92 11.48 0.61 -2.59
CA LEU A 92 10.04 0.65 -2.34
C LEU A 92 9.52 2.09 -2.25
N SER A 93 10.24 2.99 -1.59
CA SER A 93 9.88 4.41 -1.51
C SER A 93 9.92 5.08 -2.88
N ALA A 94 10.93 4.79 -3.70
CA ALA A 94 11.01 5.30 -5.07
C ALA A 94 9.88 4.76 -5.96
N ALA A 95 9.55 3.46 -5.81
CA ALA A 95 8.43 2.85 -6.52
C ALA A 95 7.08 3.47 -6.10
N ASN A 96 6.86 3.68 -4.80
CA ASN A 96 5.68 4.36 -4.29
C ASN A 96 5.56 5.78 -4.83
N ALA A 97 6.63 6.58 -4.82
CA ALA A 97 6.60 7.93 -5.40
C ALA A 97 6.26 7.90 -6.90
N THR A 98 6.78 6.91 -7.64
CA THR A 98 6.46 6.73 -9.06
C THR A 98 5.01 6.30 -9.27
N LEU A 99 4.46 5.47 -8.39
CA LEU A 99 3.05 5.08 -8.42
C LEU A 99 2.13 6.26 -8.06
N GLU A 100 2.48 7.07 -7.07
CA GLU A 100 1.73 8.28 -6.71
C GLU A 100 1.63 9.25 -7.88
N VAL A 101 2.73 9.51 -8.60
CA VAL A 101 2.72 10.36 -9.81
C VAL A 101 1.85 9.75 -10.91
N GLN A 102 1.88 8.43 -11.11
CA GLN A 102 1.01 7.78 -12.11
C GLN A 102 -0.46 7.86 -11.72
N VAL A 103 -0.79 7.78 -10.43
CA VAL A 103 -2.16 7.94 -9.96
C VAL A 103 -2.63 9.37 -10.23
N GLU A 104 -1.83 10.39 -9.90
CA GLU A 104 -2.16 11.79 -10.16
C GLU A 104 -2.35 12.06 -11.66
N ASP A 105 -1.47 11.52 -12.52
CA ASP A 105 -1.59 11.65 -13.98
C ASP A 105 -2.85 10.94 -14.53
N LEU A 106 -3.17 9.75 -14.01
CA LEU A 106 -4.39 9.04 -14.38
C LEU A 106 -5.65 9.76 -13.91
N GLU A 107 -5.64 10.35 -12.71
CA GLU A 107 -6.75 11.15 -12.19
C GLU A 107 -6.99 12.38 -13.05
N ALA A 108 -5.93 13.10 -13.45
CA ALA A 108 -6.03 14.23 -14.38
C ALA A 108 -6.57 13.82 -15.76
N GLN A 109 -6.12 12.68 -16.30
CA GLN A 109 -6.64 12.15 -17.56
C GLN A 109 -8.12 11.76 -17.47
N VAL A 110 -8.58 11.25 -16.32
CA VAL A 110 -10.00 10.94 -16.09
C VAL A 110 -10.82 12.23 -16.06
N GLU A 111 -10.37 13.27 -15.36
CA GLU A 111 -11.05 14.57 -15.31
C GLU A 111 -11.18 15.17 -16.72
N ASP A 112 -10.09 15.21 -17.50
CA ASP A 112 -10.09 15.69 -18.89
C ASP A 112 -11.06 14.89 -19.78
N LEU A 113 -11.12 13.56 -19.60
CA LEU A 113 -12.04 12.69 -20.34
C LEU A 113 -13.49 12.94 -19.95
N GLU A 114 -13.78 13.17 -18.67
CA GLU A 114 -15.12 13.49 -18.17
C GLU A 114 -15.61 14.84 -18.72
N GLU A 115 -14.76 15.88 -18.70
CA GLU A 115 -15.10 17.18 -19.30
C GLU A 115 -15.35 17.07 -20.82
N SER A 116 -14.51 16.32 -21.52
CA SER A 116 -14.67 16.07 -22.95
C SER A 116 -15.99 15.36 -23.25
N LYS A 117 -16.34 14.36 -22.43
CA LYS A 117 -17.59 13.62 -22.52
C LYS A 117 -18.79 14.54 -22.29
N GLU A 118 -18.79 15.36 -21.25
CA GLU A 118 -19.88 16.31 -20.99
C GLU A 118 -20.07 17.29 -22.17
N ARG A 119 -18.97 17.79 -22.74
CA ARG A 119 -19.02 18.65 -23.93
C ARG A 119 -19.61 17.94 -25.14
N LEU A 120 -19.25 16.67 -25.34
CA LEU A 120 -19.80 15.83 -26.41
C LEU A 120 -21.30 15.59 -26.22
N GLU A 121 -21.74 15.24 -25.00
CA GLU A 121 -23.17 15.02 -24.69
C GLU A 121 -23.99 16.30 -24.90
N LYS A 122 -23.47 17.46 -24.48
CA LYS A 122 -24.11 18.75 -24.73
C LYS A 122 -24.23 19.06 -26.22
N THR A 123 -23.17 18.81 -26.99
CA THR A 123 -23.18 19.02 -28.44
C THR A 123 -24.17 18.08 -29.12
N GLN A 124 -24.22 16.83 -28.69
CA GLN A 124 -25.17 15.85 -29.21
C GLN A 124 -26.61 16.29 -28.94
N SER A 125 -26.93 16.71 -27.71
CA SER A 125 -28.27 17.19 -27.37
C SER A 125 -28.68 18.42 -28.20
N GLN A 126 -27.75 19.34 -28.45
CA GLN A 126 -28.00 20.50 -29.31
C GLN A 126 -28.28 20.10 -30.77
N LEU A 127 -27.50 19.17 -31.32
CA LEU A 127 -27.70 18.66 -32.67
C LEU A 127 -29.02 17.89 -32.81
N GLU A 128 -29.39 17.11 -31.79
CA GLU A 128 -30.68 16.41 -31.75
C GLU A 128 -31.86 17.40 -31.74
N GLN A 129 -31.76 18.47 -30.96
CA GLN A 129 -32.77 19.53 -30.95
C GLN A 129 -32.85 20.26 -32.29
N GLU A 130 -31.71 20.62 -32.88
CA GLU A 130 -31.67 21.30 -34.18
C GLU A 130 -32.25 20.41 -35.29
N LEU A 131 -31.99 19.10 -35.24
CA LEU A 131 -32.54 18.14 -36.19
C LEU A 131 -34.07 18.00 -36.03
N GLU A 132 -34.57 18.00 -34.80
CA GLU A 132 -36.01 17.98 -34.53
C GLU A 132 -36.69 19.27 -35.04
N ASP A 133 -36.14 20.44 -34.73
CA ASP A 133 -36.65 21.72 -35.19
C ASP A 133 -36.65 21.81 -36.73
N ALA A 134 -35.59 21.29 -37.37
CA ALA A 134 -35.50 21.23 -38.83
C ALA A 134 -36.54 20.28 -39.43
N ASN A 135 -36.74 19.10 -38.86
CA ASN A 135 -37.76 18.15 -39.31
C ASN A 135 -39.18 18.71 -39.15
N GLN A 136 -39.44 19.40 -38.04
CA GLN A 136 -40.73 20.07 -37.82
C GLN A 136 -40.95 21.14 -38.89
N LYS A 137 -39.96 22.01 -39.15
CA LYS A 137 -40.04 23.00 -40.23
C LYS A 137 -40.30 22.37 -41.60
N VAL A 138 -39.65 21.26 -41.92
CA VAL A 138 -39.87 20.54 -43.19
C VAL A 138 -41.32 20.04 -43.27
N THR A 139 -41.85 19.47 -42.18
CA THR A 139 -43.22 18.97 -42.10
C THR A 139 -44.24 20.11 -42.22
N ASP A 140 -44.01 21.22 -41.53
CA ASP A 140 -44.87 22.40 -41.57
C ASP A 140 -44.86 23.04 -42.95
N THR A 141 -43.67 23.13 -43.57
CA THR A 141 -43.51 23.62 -44.95
C THR A 141 -44.28 22.73 -45.93
N GLN A 142 -44.14 21.40 -45.81
CA GLN A 142 -44.89 20.46 -46.66
C GLN A 142 -46.40 20.63 -46.48
N THR A 143 -46.86 20.79 -45.25
CA THR A 143 -48.27 21.03 -44.92
C THR A 143 -48.76 22.34 -45.55
N ALA A 144 -47.97 23.41 -45.47
CA ALA A 144 -48.28 24.70 -46.09
C ALA A 144 -48.50 24.58 -47.61
N TYR A 145 -47.60 23.87 -48.31
CA TYR A 145 -47.74 23.66 -49.75
C TYR A 145 -48.97 22.80 -50.11
N VAL A 146 -49.31 21.79 -49.31
CA VAL A 146 -50.51 20.97 -49.51
C VAL A 146 -51.77 21.81 -49.33
N LEU A 147 -51.86 22.59 -48.26
CA LEU A 147 -52.98 23.49 -47.99
C LEU A 147 -53.11 24.55 -49.08
N LEU A 148 -52.00 25.11 -49.57
CA LEU A 148 -52.03 26.05 -50.69
C LEU A 148 -52.61 25.41 -51.96
N ALA A 149 -52.24 24.16 -52.27
CA ALA A 149 -52.80 23.45 -53.42
C ALA A 149 -54.31 23.18 -53.24
N GLN A 150 -54.75 22.83 -52.02
CA GLN A 150 -56.16 22.66 -51.69
C GLN A 150 -56.93 23.98 -51.81
N ALA A 151 -56.39 25.09 -51.31
CA ALA A 151 -57.00 26.42 -51.42
C ALA A 151 -57.17 26.83 -52.88
N LYS A 152 -56.13 26.64 -53.72
CA LYS A 152 -56.22 26.89 -55.16
C LYS A 152 -57.31 26.05 -55.84
N THR A 153 -57.47 24.80 -55.42
CA THR A 153 -58.50 23.90 -55.96
C THR A 153 -59.90 24.34 -55.53
N ALA A 154 -60.10 24.63 -54.25
CA ALA A 154 -61.39 25.12 -53.71
C ALA A 154 -61.82 26.44 -54.37
N ALA A 155 -60.87 27.36 -54.58
CA ALA A 155 -61.14 28.61 -55.30
C ALA A 155 -61.55 28.37 -56.77
N ALA A 156 -60.94 27.39 -57.44
CA ALA A 156 -61.31 27.02 -58.82
C ALA A 156 -62.69 26.33 -58.91
N GLU A 157 -63.10 25.64 -57.84
CA GLU A 157 -64.41 24.98 -57.72
C GLU A 157 -65.50 25.91 -57.16
N GLU A 158 -65.18 27.19 -56.90
CA GLU A 158 -66.07 28.18 -56.25
C GLU A 158 -66.59 27.72 -54.86
N ASP A 159 -65.86 26.83 -54.18
CA ASP A 159 -66.18 26.34 -52.83
C ASP A 159 -65.60 27.26 -51.76
N SER A 160 -66.38 28.29 -51.41
CA SER A 160 -66.02 29.30 -50.41
C SER A 160 -65.88 28.76 -48.98
N GLU A 161 -66.66 27.73 -48.60
CA GLU A 161 -66.61 27.13 -47.25
C GLU A 161 -65.28 26.39 -47.02
N THR A 162 -64.90 25.57 -48.01
CA THR A 162 -63.61 24.86 -47.99
C THR A 162 -62.45 25.86 -48.12
N LEU A 163 -62.57 26.87 -48.98
CA LEU A 163 -61.54 27.90 -49.15
C LEU A 163 -61.25 28.64 -47.83
N SER A 164 -62.30 29.09 -47.14
CA SER A 164 -62.18 29.76 -45.83
C SER A 164 -61.45 28.88 -44.80
N THR A 165 -61.88 27.62 -44.69
CA THR A 165 -61.30 26.67 -43.74
C THR A 165 -59.83 26.39 -44.02
N VAL A 166 -59.47 26.16 -45.29
CA VAL A 166 -58.09 25.87 -45.68
C VAL A 166 -57.19 27.09 -45.53
N LEU A 167 -57.69 28.30 -45.84
CA LEU A 167 -56.93 29.53 -45.64
C LEU A 167 -56.69 29.85 -44.16
N GLU A 168 -57.65 29.55 -43.28
CA GLU A 168 -57.47 29.68 -41.83
C GLU A 168 -56.37 28.74 -41.31
N GLN A 169 -56.36 27.49 -41.77
CA GLN A 169 -55.32 26.51 -41.44
C GLN A 169 -53.96 26.87 -42.04
N LEU A 170 -53.93 27.50 -43.22
CA LEU A 170 -52.71 27.91 -43.89
C LEU A 170 -52.09 29.16 -43.25
N ASN A 171 -52.89 30.06 -42.69
CA ASN A 171 -52.47 31.34 -42.13
C ASN A 171 -51.22 31.27 -41.20
N PRO A 172 -51.14 30.38 -40.19
CA PRO A 172 -49.94 30.28 -39.35
C PRO A 172 -48.69 29.77 -40.09
N LEU A 173 -48.85 29.18 -41.27
CA LEU A 173 -47.77 28.55 -42.05
C LEU A 173 -47.37 29.37 -43.28
N VAL A 174 -48.02 30.51 -43.54
CA VAL A 174 -47.75 31.35 -44.73
C VAL A 174 -46.30 31.82 -44.77
N GLU A 175 -45.69 32.10 -43.62
CA GLU A 175 -44.29 32.54 -43.54
C GLU A 175 -43.28 31.48 -44.04
N LEU A 176 -43.69 30.21 -44.12
CA LEU A 176 -42.87 29.10 -44.62
C LEU A 176 -42.94 28.93 -46.14
N LEU A 177 -43.87 29.62 -46.80
CA LEU A 177 -44.02 29.59 -48.26
C LEU A 177 -43.04 30.54 -48.96
N THR A 178 -42.84 30.35 -50.26
CA THR A 178 -42.10 31.32 -51.08
C THR A 178 -42.84 32.66 -51.17
N ALA A 179 -42.12 33.75 -51.46
CA ALA A 179 -42.73 35.07 -51.63
C ALA A 179 -43.84 35.10 -52.70
N ASP A 180 -43.68 34.33 -53.78
CA ASP A 180 -44.67 34.22 -54.86
C ASP A 180 -45.94 33.49 -54.38
N ASP A 181 -45.77 32.43 -53.58
CA ASP A 181 -46.88 31.67 -53.01
C ASP A 181 -47.62 32.47 -51.92
N GLN A 182 -46.90 33.25 -51.11
CA GLN A 182 -47.49 34.18 -50.15
C GLN A 182 -48.37 35.22 -50.85
N ALA A 183 -47.89 35.79 -51.97
CA ALA A 183 -48.69 36.70 -52.79
C ALA A 183 -49.94 36.01 -53.34
N THR A 184 -49.84 34.72 -53.68
CA THR A 184 -50.99 33.94 -54.14
C THR A 184 -52.02 33.71 -53.03
N VAL A 185 -51.58 33.43 -51.80
CA VAL A 185 -52.49 33.32 -50.63
C VAL A 185 -53.24 34.63 -50.40
N ALA A 186 -52.57 35.78 -50.47
CA ALA A 186 -53.20 37.09 -50.32
C ALA A 186 -54.26 37.38 -51.40
N GLN A 187 -54.01 36.94 -52.65
CA GLN A 187 -55.00 37.03 -53.71
C GLN A 187 -56.23 36.15 -53.44
N LEU A 188 -56.02 34.91 -52.98
CA LEU A 188 -57.11 34.00 -52.62
C LEU A 188 -57.93 34.51 -51.44
N GLN A 189 -57.29 35.13 -50.44
CA GLN A 189 -57.99 35.80 -49.34
C GLN A 189 -58.85 36.97 -49.84
N THR A 190 -58.31 37.79 -50.75
CA THR A 190 -59.09 38.90 -51.35
C THR A 190 -60.29 38.37 -52.13
N GLN A 191 -60.13 37.28 -52.89
CA GLN A 191 -61.25 36.64 -53.62
C GLN A 191 -62.32 36.10 -52.67
N LEU A 192 -61.92 35.52 -51.53
CA LEU A 192 -62.86 35.06 -50.51
C LEU A 192 -63.65 36.22 -49.91
N ASP A 193 -63.00 37.35 -49.61
CA ASP A 193 -63.63 38.56 -49.09
C ASP A 193 -64.62 39.19 -50.09
N GLU A 194 -64.34 39.10 -51.40
CA GLU A 194 -65.23 39.58 -52.47
C GLU A 194 -66.44 38.68 -52.72
N ALA A 195 -66.36 37.41 -52.34
CA ALA A 195 -67.41 36.41 -52.55
C ALA A 195 -68.44 36.32 -51.40
N GLN A 196 -68.22 37.00 -50.28
CA GLN A 196 -69.10 37.07 -49.10
C GLN A 196 -70.05 38.28 -49.16
#